data_AF-A0A1G5SGK8-F1
#
_entry.id   AF-A0A1G5SGK8-F1
#
_cell.length_a   1.000
_cell.length_b   1.000
_cell.length_c   1.000
_cell.angle_alpha   90.00
_cell.angle_beta   90.00
_cell.angle_gamma   90.00
#
_symmetry.space_group_name_H-M   'P 1'
#
loop_
_entity.id
_entity.type
_entity.pdbx_description
1 polymer ?
#
loop_
_entity_poly.entity_id
_entity_poly.type
_entity_poly.pdbx_seq_one_letter_code
_entity_poly.pdbx_strand_id
1 'polypeptide(L)'
;MEDSHLSTLIYSILALPVVFGILYWVKIRRDIRRNESGEVEYTSVAQAIGFLVVEGLTVVASLAIMIAAVSGIVRYIIITYA
;
A
#
# COMPACT_ATOMS: atom_id res chain seq x y z
N MET A 1 23.92 7.05 16.72
CA MET A 1 23.29 7.85 15.65
C MET A 1 23.31 7.09 14.32
N GLU A 2 24.43 6.48 13.92
CA GLU A 2 24.47 5.62 12.71
C GLU A 2 23.46 4.47 12.73
N ASP A 3 23.33 3.74 13.84
CA ASP A 3 22.39 2.61 13.96
C ASP A 3 20.92 3.02 13.77
N SER A 4 20.54 4.22 14.21
CA SER A 4 19.17 4.74 14.05
C SER A 4 18.85 5.12 12.60
N HIS A 5 19.84 5.55 11.83
CA HIS A 5 19.67 5.88 10.42
C HIS A 5 19.64 4.62 9.55
N LEU A 6 20.51 3.65 9.85
CA LEU A 6 20.53 2.36 9.17
C LEU A 6 19.23 1.58 9.39
N SER A 7 18.72 1.52 10.62
CA SER A 7 17.43 0.87 10.92
C SER A 7 16.27 1.54 10.19
N THR A 8 16.23 2.88 10.15
CA THR A 8 15.20 3.62 9.39
C THR A 8 15.22 3.27 7.90
N LEU A 9 16.42 3.14 7.30
CA LEU A 9 16.56 2.73 5.91
C LEU A 9 16.03 1.30 5.68
N ILE A 10 16.41 0.36 6.55
CA ILE A 10 15.97 -1.04 6.47
C ILE A 10 14.43 -1.13 6.57
N TYR A 11 13.81 -0.43 7.51
CA TYR A 11 12.35 -0.40 7.63
C TYR A 11 11.69 0.21 6.39
N SER A 12 12.27 1.25 5.83
CA SER A 12 11.75 1.90 4.61
C SER A 12 11.81 0.96 3.41
N ILE A 13 12.90 0.22 3.23
CA ILE A 13 13.04 -0.78 2.17
C ILE A 13 12.04 -1.93 2.37
N LEU A 14 11.88 -2.42 3.60
CA LEU A 14 10.92 -3.49 3.93
C LEU A 14 9.46 -3.06 3.79
N ALA A 15 9.16 -1.77 3.95
CA ALA A 15 7.80 -1.25 3.76
C ALA A 15 7.33 -1.36 2.30
N LEU A 16 8.24 -1.28 1.32
CA LEU A 16 7.90 -1.38 -0.10
C LEU A 16 7.23 -2.71 -0.48
N PRO A 17 7.83 -3.89 -0.25
CA PRO A 17 7.20 -5.18 -0.59
C PRO A 17 5.89 -5.39 0.19
N VAL A 18 5.78 -4.87 1.41
CA VAL A 18 4.53 -4.92 2.19
C VAL A 18 3.44 -4.13 1.48
N VAL A 19 3.71 -2.90 1.05
CA VAL A 19 2.74 -2.08 0.30
C VAL A 19 2.36 -2.75 -1.02
N PHE A 20 3.33 -3.28 -1.77
CA PHE A 20 3.02 -4.01 -3.01
C PHE A 20 2.16 -5.25 -2.76
N GLY A 21 2.42 -5.99 -1.68
CA GLY A 21 1.60 -7.13 -1.27
C GLY A 21 0.16 -6.73 -0.94
N ILE A 22 -0.03 -5.63 -0.21
CA ILE A 22 -1.35 -5.09 0.12
C ILE A 22 -2.10 -4.67 -1.15
N LEU A 23 -1.46 -3.91 -2.04
CA LEU A 23 -2.07 -3.46 -3.30
C LEU A 23 -2.39 -4.63 -4.23
N TYR A 24 -1.51 -5.64 -4.28
CA TYR A 24 -1.76 -6.87 -5.04
C TYR A 24 -2.95 -7.66 -4.48
N TRP A 25 -3.06 -7.74 -3.15
CA TRP A 25 -4.19 -8.39 -2.50
C TRP A 25 -5.52 -7.65 -2.79
N VAL A 26 -5.52 -6.31 -2.78
CA VAL A 26 -6.68 -5.51 -3.21
C VAL A 26 -7.03 -5.84 -4.66
N LYS A 27 -6.05 -5.89 -5.55
CA LYS A 27 -6.26 -6.26 -6.95
C LYS A 27 -6.90 -7.64 -7.10
N ILE A 28 -6.37 -8.67 -6.42
CA ILE A 28 -6.96 -10.01 -6.42
C ILE A 28 -8.40 -9.98 -5.92
N ARG A 29 -8.66 -9.27 -4.81
CA ARG A 29 -10.02 -9.19 -4.24
C ARG A 29 -11.02 -8.56 -5.19
N ARG A 30 -10.57 -7.62 -6.01
CA ARG A 30 -11.37 -6.98 -7.05
C ARG A 30 -11.58 -7.91 -8.25
N ASP A 31 -10.54 -8.61 -8.67
CA ASP A 31 -10.59 -9.54 -9.81
C ASP A 31 -11.47 -10.77 -9.51
N ILE A 32 -11.45 -11.31 -8.29
CA ILE A 32 -12.32 -12.43 -7.87
C ILE A 32 -13.82 -12.10 -7.98
N ARG A 33 -14.20 -10.80 -7.92
CA ARG A 33 -15.60 -10.37 -7.99
C ARG A 33 -16.06 -9.99 -9.40
N ARG A 34 -15.17 -10.06 -10.39
CA ARG A 34 -15.57 -9.91 -11.79
C ARG A 34 -16.12 -11.24 -12.29
N ASN A 35 -17.29 -11.19 -12.91
CA ASN A 35 -17.86 -12.36 -13.58
C ASN A 35 -17.14 -12.63 -14.92
N GLU A 36 -17.56 -13.67 -15.65
CA GLU A 36 -17.01 -14.03 -16.96
C GLU A 36 -17.18 -12.95 -18.04
N SER A 37 -18.15 -12.03 -17.87
CA SER A 37 -18.36 -10.87 -18.73
C SER A 37 -17.59 -9.61 -18.28
N GLY A 38 -16.81 -9.69 -17.20
CA GLY A 38 -16.02 -8.59 -16.64
C GLY A 38 -16.81 -7.57 -15.80
N GLU A 39 -18.10 -7.82 -15.57
CA GLU A 39 -18.99 -6.99 -14.77
C GLU A 39 -18.86 -7.35 -13.29
N VAL A 40 -18.97 -6.34 -12.40
CA VAL A 40 -18.90 -6.56 -10.96
C VAL A 40 -20.31 -6.76 -10.42
N GLU A 41 -20.62 -7.97 -10.00
CA GLU A 41 -21.94 -8.33 -9.51
C GLU A 41 -22.07 -7.94 -8.03
N TYR A 42 -22.61 -6.76 -7.75
CA TYR A 42 -22.94 -6.34 -6.39
C TYR A 42 -24.37 -6.79 -6.05
N THR A 43 -24.51 -7.74 -5.13
CA THR A 43 -25.84 -8.24 -4.72
C THR A 43 -26.61 -7.23 -3.87
N SER A 44 -25.94 -6.20 -3.33
CA SER A 44 -26.58 -5.08 -2.61
C SER A 44 -25.73 -3.80 -2.62
N VAL A 45 -26.41 -2.64 -2.50
CA VAL A 45 -25.78 -1.32 -2.39
C VAL A 45 -24.92 -1.20 -1.12
N ALA A 46 -25.36 -1.80 -0.02
CA ALA A 46 -24.61 -1.81 1.24
C ALA A 46 -23.27 -2.55 1.10
N GLN A 47 -23.26 -3.68 0.38
CA GLN A 47 -22.04 -4.43 0.10
C GLN A 47 -21.09 -3.66 -0.83
N ALA A 48 -21.64 -2.94 -1.81
CA ALA A 48 -20.84 -2.08 -2.70
C ALA A 48 -20.14 -0.94 -1.92
N ILE A 49 -20.86 -0.27 -1.01
CA ILE A 49 -20.29 0.81 -0.19
C ILE A 49 -19.23 0.27 0.76
N GLY A 50 -19.50 -0.83 1.47
CA GLY A 50 -18.52 -1.45 2.37
C GLY A 50 -17.24 -1.85 1.63
N PHE A 51 -17.37 -2.35 0.40
CA PHE A 51 -16.24 -2.70 -0.44
C PHE A 51 -15.43 -1.46 -0.87
N LEU A 52 -16.11 -0.40 -1.31
CA LEU A 52 -15.48 0.85 -1.72
C LEU A 52 -14.72 1.51 -0.56
N VAL A 53 -15.29 1.50 0.66
CA VAL A 53 -14.62 2.05 1.84
C VAL A 53 -13.36 1.24 2.19
N VAL A 54 -13.45 -0.10 2.19
CA VAL A 54 -12.30 -0.95 2.52
C VAL A 54 -11.20 -0.84 1.48
N GLU A 55 -11.53 -0.91 0.19
CA GLU A 55 -10.53 -0.74 -0.87
C GLU A 55 -9.93 0.67 -0.86
N GLY A 56 -10.77 1.70 -0.73
CA GLY A 56 -10.35 3.10 -0.67
C GLY A 56 -9.40 3.35 0.49
N LEU A 57 -9.76 2.93 1.70
CA LEU A 57 -8.91 3.06 2.88
C LEU A 57 -7.60 2.29 2.72
N THR A 58 -7.63 1.10 2.13
CA THR A 58 -6.44 0.28 1.92
C THR A 58 -5.47 0.95 0.95
N VAL A 59 -5.98 1.55 -0.14
CA VAL A 59 -5.17 2.30 -1.10
C VAL A 59 -4.58 3.56 -0.47
N VAL A 60 -5.37 4.33 0.27
CA VAL A 60 -4.89 5.55 0.96
C VAL A 60 -3.83 5.20 2.01
N ALA A 61 -4.03 4.15 2.80
CA ALA A 61 -3.04 3.69 3.78
C ALA A 61 -1.75 3.20 3.11
N SER A 62 -1.87 2.47 1.99
CA SER A 62 -0.74 2.03 1.19
C SER A 62 0.09 3.22 0.68
N LEU A 63 -0.57 4.27 0.21
CA LEU A 63 0.08 5.49 -0.24
C LEU A 63 0.82 6.21 0.92
N ALA A 64 0.20 6.30 2.09
CA ALA A 64 0.83 6.92 3.26
C ALA A 64 2.13 6.19 3.66
N ILE A 65 2.11 4.84 3.67
CA ILE A 65 3.29 4.02 3.94
C ILE A 65 4.36 4.25 2.88
N MET A 66 3.98 4.31 1.59
CA MET A 66 4.90 4.57 0.49
C MET A 66 5.61 5.92 0.64
N ILE A 67 4.86 6.98 0.98
CA ILE A 67 5.41 8.32 1.21
C ILE A 67 6.40 8.28 2.38
N ALA A 68 6.05 7.62 3.49
CA ALA A 68 6.93 7.49 4.64
C ALA A 68 8.22 6.73 4.31
N ALA A 69 8.12 5.63 3.55
CA ALA A 69 9.26 4.84 3.11
C ALA A 69 10.21 5.66 2.21
N VAL A 70 9.67 6.34 1.20
CA VAL A 70 10.46 7.20 0.31
C VAL A 70 11.12 8.33 1.10
N SER A 71 10.40 8.96 2.03
CA SER A 71 10.94 10.01 2.90
C SER A 71 12.09 9.51 3.77
N GLY A 72 11.99 8.29 4.32
CA GLY A 72 13.04 7.65 5.10
C GLY A 72 14.30 7.37 4.27
N ILE A 73 14.13 6.88 3.04
CA ILE A 73 15.23 6.63 2.09
C ILE A 73 15.92 7.95 1.72
N VAL A 74 15.16 8.98 1.34
CA VAL A 74 15.70 10.30 0.97
C VAL A 74 16.47 10.90 2.14
N ARG A 75 15.92 10.84 3.36
CA ARG A 75 16.59 11.35 4.55
C ARG A 75 17.92 10.63 4.81
N TYR A 76 17.96 9.32 4.64
CA TYR A 76 19.21 8.56 4.76
C TYR A 76 20.25 9.03 3.73
N ILE A 77 19.85 9.17 2.46
CA ILE A 77 20.74 9.64 1.38
C ILE A 77 21.31 11.02 1.71
N ILE A 78 20.47 11.97 2.14
CA ILE A 78 20.92 13.31 2.51
C ILE A 78 21.94 13.24 3.64
N ILE A 79 21.64 12.51 4.72
CA ILE A 79 22.55 12.42 5.89
C ILE A 79 23.88 11.75 5.54
N THR A 80 23.89 10.79 4.62
CA THR A 80 25.09 10.05 4.26
C THR A 80 25.96 10.77 3.22
N TYR A 81 25.37 11.54 2.31
CA TYR A 81 26.06 12.07 1.13
C TYR A 81 26.04 13.59 0.96
N ALA A 82 25.26 14.33 1.74
CA ALA A 82 25.15 15.79 1.69
C ALA A 82 25.62 16.42 3.01
#